data_AF-A0A965L4M5-F1
#
_entry.id   AF-A0A965L4M5-F1
#
_cell.length_a   1.000
_cell.length_b   1.000
_cell.length_c   1.000
_cell.angle_alpha   90.00
_cell.angle_beta   90.00
_cell.angle_gamma   90.00
#
_symmetry.space_group_name_H-M   'P 1'
#
loop_
_entity.id
_entity.type
_entity.pdbx_description
1 polymer ?
#
loop_
_entity_poly.entity_id
_entity_poly.type
_entity_poly.pdbx_seq_one_letter_code
_entity_poly.pdbx_strand_id
1 'polypeptide(L)'
;MLLAAVMSFALTGQGMGGQDPCDLDPSQACTAQRIAMATANLGLTDIKADAEGGAAVYRAFFDDGERYPAVSFERRPDHGPELVLYGKGGQTLHMPIRISLWREVVESSRYAGRELQSDGTTTSCYVQSMTTVQIARPGAKPGAYDSSQNLVVRSALDGAWSRSYSQTTCGGGLTSDYAALLYKAACEALPECEAIRDGEGDWMWNRQLLAASLGLRGDRVAAATLFLQAAEPPHSNDDPIEPSRWDRWLNLGYETRLDWDGTPVVKKGDVAAAEVSPIAAFLAERERTLGRLSFEWTTIGATDPDSGWIEGTVSYSQRQNGVWRSMQAPYRQVWRSQGSNIWKLESWTVGAFAAVER
;
A
#
# COMPACT_ATOMS: atom_id res chain seq x y z
N MET A 1 13.27 42.59 -39.86
CA MET A 1 14.31 41.63 -39.43
C MET A 1 14.83 42.14 -38.10
N LEU A 2 14.23 41.86 -36.93
CA LEU A 2 13.96 40.57 -36.26
C LEU A 2 15.26 39.85 -35.86
N LEU A 3 15.76 40.12 -34.64
CA LEU A 3 15.83 39.18 -33.52
C LEU A 3 16.55 39.84 -32.33
N ALA A 4 15.83 40.07 -31.23
CA ALA A 4 16.41 40.29 -29.91
C ALA A 4 15.89 39.17 -29.01
N ALA A 5 16.79 38.27 -28.62
CA ALA A 5 16.51 37.18 -27.71
C ALA A 5 16.60 37.70 -26.27
N VAL A 6 15.46 37.68 -25.57
CA VAL A 6 15.41 37.85 -24.11
C VAL A 6 15.27 36.45 -23.51
N MET A 7 16.37 35.93 -22.97
CA MET A 7 16.34 34.77 -22.08
C MET A 7 15.91 35.24 -20.70
N SER A 8 14.66 34.95 -20.32
CA SER A 8 14.21 35.05 -18.94
C SER A 8 14.61 33.77 -18.20
N PHE A 9 15.60 33.90 -17.31
CA PHE A 9 15.89 32.92 -16.27
C PHE A 9 14.72 32.91 -15.27
N ALA A 10 13.89 31.86 -15.31
CA ALA A 10 13.01 31.53 -14.20
C ALA A 10 13.82 30.75 -13.16
N LEU A 11 14.25 31.45 -12.12
CA LEU A 11 14.71 30.89 -10.86
C LEU A 11 13.52 30.17 -10.19
N THR A 12 13.40 28.86 -10.37
CA THR A 12 12.54 28.05 -9.50
C THR A 12 13.29 27.76 -8.21
N GLY A 13 12.93 28.48 -7.15
CA GLY A 13 13.38 28.24 -5.79
C GLY A 13 12.93 26.86 -5.31
N GLN A 14 13.89 25.96 -5.13
CA GLN A 14 13.75 24.80 -4.25
C GLN A 14 13.95 25.25 -2.81
N GLY A 15 13.00 24.90 -1.92
CA GLY A 15 13.21 24.89 -0.48
C GLY A 15 12.33 25.85 0.31
N MET A 16 11.08 25.44 0.56
CA MET A 16 10.42 25.43 1.86
C MET A 16 9.03 24.80 1.66
N GLY A 17 8.70 23.78 2.47
CA GLY A 17 7.46 22.99 2.35
C GLY A 17 6.21 23.83 2.58
N GLY A 18 5.70 24.43 1.50
CA GLY A 18 4.32 24.88 1.43
C GLY A 18 3.43 23.66 1.24
N GLN A 19 2.37 23.56 2.05
CA GLN A 19 1.28 22.62 1.81
C GLN A 19 0.80 22.78 0.36
N ASP A 20 0.61 21.66 -0.35
CA ASP A 20 -0.02 21.71 -1.67
C ASP A 20 -1.37 22.40 -1.48
N PRO A 21 -1.74 23.40 -2.30
CA PRO A 21 -3.03 24.07 -2.19
C PRO A 21 -4.23 23.10 -2.18
N CYS A 22 -4.06 21.88 -2.68
CA CYS A 22 -5.08 20.85 -2.66
C CYS A 22 -5.02 19.86 -1.49
N ASP A 23 -4.02 19.92 -0.59
CA ASP A 23 -3.71 18.90 0.43
C ASP A 23 -4.89 18.50 1.32
N LEU A 24 -5.85 19.40 1.55
CA LEU A 24 -7.05 19.11 2.35
C LEU A 24 -8.33 19.76 1.79
N ASP A 25 -8.30 20.28 0.56
CA ASP A 25 -9.44 20.92 -0.09
C ASP A 25 -10.28 19.88 -0.85
N PRO A 26 -11.55 19.64 -0.45
CA PRO A 26 -12.46 18.75 -1.16
C PRO A 26 -13.14 19.41 -2.38
N SER A 27 -12.72 20.62 -2.79
CA SER A 27 -13.27 21.29 -3.96
C SER A 27 -13.18 20.43 -5.23
N GLN A 28 -14.06 20.69 -6.19
CA GLN A 28 -14.09 19.92 -7.45
C GLN A 28 -12.76 20.01 -8.23
N ALA A 29 -12.10 21.18 -8.20
CA ALA A 29 -10.81 21.38 -8.85
C ALA A 29 -9.73 20.51 -8.21
N CYS A 30 -9.65 20.50 -6.88
CA CYS A 30 -8.70 19.65 -6.17
C CYS A 30 -9.04 18.16 -6.30
N THR A 31 -10.32 17.78 -6.26
CA THR A 31 -10.76 16.41 -6.54
C THR A 31 -10.27 15.91 -7.91
N ALA A 32 -10.36 16.75 -8.96
CA ALA A 32 -9.89 16.40 -10.29
C ALA A 32 -8.36 16.23 -10.35
N GLN A 33 -7.60 17.12 -9.70
CA GLN A 33 -6.14 17.01 -9.61
C GLN A 33 -5.72 15.71 -8.90
N ARG A 34 -6.38 15.38 -7.79
CA ARG A 34 -6.16 14.17 -7.01
C ARG A 34 -6.43 12.89 -7.80
N ILE A 35 -7.53 12.87 -8.57
CA ILE A 35 -7.83 11.77 -9.49
C ILE A 35 -6.74 11.62 -10.55
N ALA A 36 -6.24 12.72 -11.12
CA ALA A 36 -5.16 12.67 -12.10
C ALA A 36 -3.86 12.12 -11.49
N MET A 37 -3.53 12.52 -10.25
CA MET A 37 -2.37 12.00 -9.51
C MET A 37 -2.53 10.50 -9.20
N ALA A 38 -3.68 10.08 -8.67
CA ALA A 38 -3.96 8.66 -8.42
C ALA A 38 -3.93 7.82 -9.70
N THR A 39 -4.43 8.37 -10.81
CA THR A 39 -4.35 7.75 -12.14
C THR A 39 -2.90 7.52 -12.55
N ALA A 40 -2.03 8.52 -12.39
CA ALA A 40 -0.61 8.40 -12.71
C ALA A 40 0.12 7.43 -11.75
N ASN A 41 -0.16 7.50 -10.45
CA ASN A 41 0.52 6.71 -9.42
C ASN A 41 0.15 5.23 -9.46
N LEU A 42 -1.14 4.93 -9.70
CA LEU A 42 -1.72 3.60 -9.55
C LEU A 42 -2.13 2.96 -10.88
N GLY A 43 -2.04 3.67 -12.00
CA GLY A 43 -2.47 3.17 -13.31
C GLY A 43 -3.98 2.98 -13.43
N LEU A 44 -4.77 3.86 -12.81
CA LEU A 44 -6.23 3.77 -12.85
C LEU A 44 -6.78 4.06 -14.25
N THR A 45 -7.85 3.37 -14.61
CA THR A 45 -8.66 3.74 -15.78
C THR A 45 -9.51 4.97 -15.50
N ASP A 46 -9.76 5.78 -16.53
CA ASP A 46 -10.74 6.87 -16.47
C ASP A 46 -12.13 6.26 -16.18
N ILE A 47 -12.73 6.71 -15.07
CA ILE A 47 -14.03 6.22 -14.59
C ILE A 47 -15.15 6.46 -15.61
N LYS A 48 -15.06 7.50 -16.44
CA LYS A 48 -16.02 7.79 -17.50
C LYS A 48 -15.87 6.78 -18.64
N ALA A 49 -14.64 6.45 -19.01
CA ALA A 49 -14.37 5.44 -20.03
C ALA A 49 -14.87 4.05 -19.60
N ASP A 50 -14.69 3.69 -18.32
CA ASP A 50 -15.27 2.47 -17.76
C ASP A 50 -16.81 2.45 -17.91
N ALA A 51 -17.48 3.56 -17.58
CA ALA A 51 -18.93 3.66 -17.68
C ALA A 51 -19.43 3.58 -19.14
N GLU A 52 -18.75 4.26 -20.07
CA GLU A 52 -19.05 4.22 -21.52
C GLU A 52 -18.81 2.82 -22.11
N GLY A 53 -17.83 2.08 -21.59
CA GLY A 53 -17.59 0.68 -21.90
C GLY A 53 -18.58 -0.30 -21.28
N GLY A 54 -19.58 0.18 -20.52
CA GLY A 54 -20.61 -0.65 -19.88
C GLY A 54 -20.18 -1.29 -18.57
N ALA A 55 -19.06 -0.88 -17.98
CA ALA A 55 -18.64 -1.36 -16.67
C ALA A 55 -19.38 -0.63 -15.53
N ALA A 56 -19.67 -1.37 -14.46
CA ALA A 56 -19.99 -0.79 -13.16
C ALA A 56 -18.72 -0.81 -12.31
N VAL A 57 -18.31 0.35 -11.77
CA VAL A 57 -17.08 0.48 -10.98
C VAL A 57 -17.39 1.28 -9.71
N TYR A 58 -16.94 0.77 -8.57
CA TYR A 58 -17.03 1.42 -7.27
C TYR A 58 -15.64 1.44 -6.64
N ARG A 59 -14.97 2.59 -6.73
CA ARG A 59 -13.55 2.73 -6.44
C ARG A 59 -13.32 3.73 -5.32
N ALA A 60 -12.37 3.45 -4.44
CA ALA A 60 -11.87 4.40 -3.46
C ALA A 60 -10.34 4.40 -3.42
N PHE A 61 -9.76 5.55 -3.12
CA PHE A 61 -8.35 5.71 -2.81
C PHE A 61 -8.14 6.83 -1.79
N PHE A 62 -7.01 6.77 -1.09
CA PHE A 62 -6.61 7.77 -0.11
C PHE A 62 -5.34 8.47 -0.57
N ASP A 63 -5.22 9.75 -0.23
CA ASP A 63 -3.99 10.54 -0.36
C ASP A 63 -3.37 10.37 -1.77
N ASP A 64 -4.24 10.47 -2.78
CA ASP A 64 -3.91 10.47 -4.21
C ASP A 64 -3.18 9.21 -4.70
N GLY A 65 -3.36 8.10 -3.99
CA GLY A 65 -2.69 6.84 -4.30
C GLY A 65 -1.19 6.87 -4.08
N GLU A 66 -0.67 7.87 -3.35
CA GLU A 66 0.77 8.02 -3.13
C GLU A 66 1.31 6.98 -2.14
N ARG A 67 0.49 6.46 -1.22
CA ARG A 67 0.97 5.49 -0.22
C ARG A 67 0.20 4.19 -0.21
N TYR A 68 -1.09 4.26 -0.52
CA TYR A 68 -2.00 3.14 -0.38
C TYR A 68 -2.60 2.77 -1.74
N PRO A 69 -2.92 1.49 -1.96
CA PRO A 69 -3.53 1.08 -3.20
C PRO A 69 -4.95 1.64 -3.32
N ALA A 70 -5.47 1.77 -4.54
CA ALA A 70 -6.90 1.95 -4.74
C ALA A 70 -7.62 0.61 -4.63
N VAL A 71 -8.80 0.63 -4.03
CA VAL A 71 -9.72 -0.50 -3.98
C VAL A 71 -10.84 -0.25 -4.97
N SER A 72 -11.08 -1.20 -5.86
CA SER A 72 -12.10 -1.09 -6.90
C SER A 72 -12.94 -2.35 -6.93
N PHE A 73 -14.25 -2.21 -6.79
CA PHE A 73 -15.20 -3.27 -7.06
C PHE A 73 -15.74 -3.06 -8.46
N GLU A 74 -15.48 -4.01 -9.34
CA GLU A 74 -15.74 -3.87 -10.77
C GLU A 74 -16.67 -4.97 -11.27
N ARG A 75 -17.54 -4.63 -12.22
CA ARG A 75 -18.31 -5.59 -13.00
C ARG A 75 -18.32 -5.13 -14.45
N ARG A 76 -17.50 -5.78 -15.26
CA ARG A 76 -17.37 -5.53 -16.70
C ARG A 76 -18.39 -6.36 -17.51
N PRO A 77 -18.72 -5.98 -18.76
CA PRO A 77 -19.55 -6.80 -19.63
C PRO A 77 -19.03 -8.23 -19.72
N ASP A 78 -19.93 -9.21 -19.71
CA ASP A 78 -19.62 -10.65 -19.81
C ASP A 78 -18.78 -11.25 -18.67
N HIS A 79 -18.48 -10.48 -17.62
CA HIS A 79 -17.75 -10.92 -16.44
C HIS A 79 -18.61 -10.84 -15.17
N GLY A 80 -18.30 -11.73 -14.22
CA GLY A 80 -18.82 -11.63 -12.85
C GLY A 80 -18.23 -10.42 -12.11
N PRO A 81 -18.79 -10.04 -10.95
CA PRO A 81 -18.20 -9.00 -10.13
C PRO A 81 -16.84 -9.47 -9.58
N GLU A 82 -15.88 -8.55 -9.54
CA GLU A 82 -14.54 -8.76 -9.01
C GLU A 82 -14.10 -7.60 -8.12
N LEU A 83 -13.17 -7.90 -7.22
CA LEU A 83 -12.32 -6.94 -6.53
C LEU A 83 -11.04 -6.76 -7.35
N VAL A 84 -10.68 -5.51 -7.59
CA VAL A 84 -9.42 -5.11 -8.20
C VAL A 84 -8.70 -4.16 -7.24
N LEU A 85 -7.49 -4.53 -6.82
CA LEU A 85 -6.57 -3.60 -6.15
C LEU A 85 -5.61 -3.02 -7.16
N TYR A 86 -5.41 -1.70 -7.12
CA TYR A 86 -4.43 -1.00 -7.94
C TYR A 86 -3.33 -0.45 -7.04
N GLY A 87 -2.11 -0.94 -7.23
CA GLY A 87 -0.91 -0.54 -6.53
C GLY A 87 -0.01 0.36 -7.37
N LYS A 88 1.07 0.85 -6.73
CA LYS A 88 2.09 1.65 -7.41
C LYS A 88 2.72 0.91 -8.58
N GLY A 89 3.15 1.68 -9.58
CA GLY A 89 3.85 1.14 -10.75
C GLY A 89 2.96 0.23 -11.62
N GLY A 90 1.64 0.39 -11.52
CA GLY A 90 0.66 -0.39 -12.29
C GLY A 90 0.46 -1.82 -11.80
N GLN A 91 0.90 -2.15 -10.58
CA GLN A 91 0.60 -3.46 -10.00
C GLN A 91 -0.89 -3.63 -9.80
N THR A 92 -1.45 -4.77 -10.23
CA THR A 92 -2.86 -5.08 -9.98
C THR A 92 -3.04 -6.45 -9.34
N LEU A 93 -4.11 -6.58 -8.57
CA LEU A 93 -4.58 -7.83 -8.01
C LEU A 93 -6.07 -7.96 -8.31
N HIS A 94 -6.45 -9.06 -8.94
CA HIS A 94 -7.83 -9.38 -9.29
C HIS A 94 -8.32 -10.56 -8.46
N MET A 95 -9.56 -10.48 -7.98
CA MET A 95 -10.20 -11.58 -7.28
C MET A 95 -11.71 -11.58 -7.53
N PRO A 96 -12.30 -12.70 -7.97
CA PRO A 96 -13.75 -12.80 -8.11
C PRO A 96 -14.41 -12.70 -6.73
N ILE A 97 -15.53 -11.97 -6.66
CA ILE A 97 -16.28 -11.79 -5.41
C ILE A 97 -17.69 -12.39 -5.50
N ARG A 98 -18.26 -12.65 -4.32
CA ARG A 98 -19.64 -13.12 -4.22
C ARG A 98 -20.61 -12.02 -4.62
N ILE A 99 -21.70 -12.40 -5.28
CA ILE A 99 -22.75 -11.47 -5.70
C ILE A 99 -23.41 -10.73 -4.52
N SER A 100 -23.41 -11.34 -3.32
CA SER A 100 -23.91 -10.69 -2.10
C SER A 100 -23.05 -9.48 -1.72
N LEU A 101 -21.72 -9.63 -1.72
CA LEU A 101 -20.79 -8.55 -1.42
C LEU A 101 -20.90 -7.44 -2.47
N TRP A 102 -21.01 -7.81 -3.75
CA TRP A 102 -21.27 -6.84 -4.82
C TRP A 102 -22.53 -6.01 -4.56
N ARG A 103 -23.65 -6.64 -4.18
CA ARG A 103 -24.90 -5.93 -3.88
C ARG A 103 -24.75 -4.99 -2.70
N GLU A 104 -24.00 -5.37 -1.66
CA GLU A 104 -23.72 -4.52 -0.51
C GLU A 104 -22.93 -3.28 -0.91
N VAL A 105 -21.87 -3.44 -1.71
CA VAL A 105 -21.08 -2.33 -2.26
C VAL A 105 -21.95 -1.37 -3.09
N VAL A 106 -22.79 -1.92 -3.97
CA VAL A 106 -23.74 -1.14 -4.79
C VAL A 106 -24.74 -0.39 -3.92
N GLU A 107 -25.33 -1.05 -2.92
CA GLU A 107 -26.34 -0.46 -2.06
C GLU A 107 -25.75 0.67 -1.20
N SER A 108 -24.59 0.43 -0.59
CA SER A 108 -23.88 1.41 0.23
C SER A 108 -23.40 2.63 -0.57
N SER A 109 -23.19 2.48 -1.89
CA SER A 109 -22.78 3.59 -2.76
C SER A 109 -23.76 4.77 -2.80
N ARG A 110 -25.03 4.56 -2.42
CA ARG A 110 -26.05 5.62 -2.37
C ARG A 110 -25.76 6.72 -1.33
N TYR A 111 -24.86 6.43 -0.40
CA TYR A 111 -24.43 7.32 0.68
C TYR A 111 -23.19 8.13 0.32
N ALA A 112 -22.37 7.68 -0.64
CA ALA A 112 -21.18 8.41 -1.07
C ALA A 112 -21.55 9.82 -1.59
N GLY A 113 -20.72 10.81 -1.26
CA GLY A 113 -20.93 12.21 -1.64
C GLY A 113 -21.93 12.97 -0.77
N ARG A 114 -22.46 12.34 0.29
CA ARG A 114 -23.32 13.02 1.27
C ARG A 114 -22.49 13.49 2.46
N GLU A 115 -22.62 14.77 2.78
CA GLU A 115 -22.07 15.33 4.01
C GLU A 115 -23.02 15.04 5.17
N LEU A 116 -22.46 14.59 6.30
CA LEU A 116 -23.19 14.61 7.56
C LEU A 116 -23.16 16.06 8.06
N GLN A 117 -24.29 16.56 8.55
CA GLN A 117 -24.29 17.84 9.25
C GLN A 117 -23.38 17.70 10.47
N SER A 118 -22.35 18.54 10.56
CA SER A 118 -21.51 18.62 11.76
C SER A 118 -22.41 18.96 12.94
N ASP A 119 -22.31 18.20 14.01
CA ASP A 119 -22.99 18.48 15.28
C ASP A 119 -22.30 19.60 16.09
N GLY A 120 -21.31 20.27 15.50
CA GLY A 120 -20.53 21.33 16.15
C GLY A 120 -19.46 20.79 17.12
N THR A 121 -19.30 19.47 17.25
CA THR A 121 -18.21 18.90 18.03
C THR A 121 -16.96 18.77 17.16
N THR A 122 -15.95 19.61 17.42
CA THR A 122 -14.61 19.39 16.88
C THR A 122 -13.99 18.21 17.59
N THR A 123 -14.21 17.00 17.07
CA THR A 123 -13.43 15.84 17.51
C THR A 123 -11.98 16.06 17.06
N SER A 124 -11.04 16.07 18.00
CA SER A 124 -9.61 16.11 17.67
C SER A 124 -9.26 14.87 16.85
N CYS A 125 -8.97 15.07 15.58
CA CYS A 125 -8.61 14.00 14.66
C CYS A 125 -7.09 13.85 14.65
N TYR A 126 -6.59 12.72 15.16
CA TYR A 126 -5.15 12.47 15.24
C TYR A 126 -4.52 12.19 13.87
N VAL A 127 -5.29 11.70 12.89
CA VAL A 127 -4.80 11.45 11.54
C VAL A 127 -5.80 11.92 10.49
N GLN A 128 -5.36 12.88 9.68
CA GLN A 128 -6.13 13.42 8.57
C GLN A 128 -5.62 12.85 7.24
N SER A 129 -6.50 12.17 6.51
CA SER A 129 -6.28 11.75 5.12
C SER A 129 -7.36 12.38 4.24
N MET A 130 -7.05 12.56 2.95
CA MET A 130 -8.06 12.85 1.94
C MET A 130 -8.50 11.55 1.29
N THR A 131 -9.81 11.32 1.28
CA THR A 131 -10.42 10.17 0.62
C THR A 131 -11.06 10.63 -0.67
N THR A 132 -10.90 9.86 -1.75
CA THR A 132 -11.65 10.04 -2.98
C THR A 132 -12.38 8.77 -3.36
N VAL A 133 -13.66 8.89 -3.70
CA VAL A 133 -14.52 7.82 -4.20
C VAL A 133 -14.93 8.14 -5.63
N GLN A 134 -14.85 7.14 -6.51
CA GLN A 134 -15.33 7.21 -7.89
C GLN A 134 -16.38 6.10 -8.12
N ILE A 135 -17.49 6.45 -8.74
CA ILE A 135 -18.59 5.52 -9.03
C ILE A 135 -18.95 5.63 -10.51
N ALA A 136 -18.80 4.55 -11.27
CA ALA A 136 -19.34 4.37 -12.61
C ALA A 136 -20.54 3.42 -12.55
N ARG A 137 -21.63 3.77 -13.22
CA ARG A 137 -22.77 2.86 -13.41
C ARG A 137 -23.08 2.75 -14.90
N PRO A 138 -23.30 1.52 -15.42
CA PRO A 138 -23.79 1.35 -16.77
C PRO A 138 -25.24 1.87 -16.79
N GLY A 139 -25.45 3.01 -17.45
CA GLY A 139 -26.77 3.59 -17.67
C GLY A 139 -27.42 3.09 -18.96
N ALA A 140 -28.75 3.02 -18.98
CA ALA A 140 -29.48 3.12 -20.23
C ALA A 140 -29.31 4.54 -20.77
N LYS A 141 -29.16 4.70 -22.09
CA LYS A 141 -29.02 6.00 -22.75
C LYS A 141 -30.04 7.01 -22.19
N PRO A 142 -29.65 8.27 -21.94
CA PRO A 142 -30.61 9.33 -21.62
C PRO A 142 -31.66 9.37 -22.74
N GLY A 143 -32.88 8.92 -22.44
CA GLY A 143 -33.97 8.76 -23.40
C GLY A 143 -34.78 7.46 -23.27
N ALA A 144 -34.28 6.42 -22.58
CA ALA A 144 -35.07 5.23 -22.27
C ALA A 144 -35.89 5.42 -20.99
N TYR A 145 -36.90 6.30 -21.05
CA TYR A 145 -37.87 6.47 -19.97
C TYR A 145 -38.97 5.41 -20.13
N ASP A 146 -39.03 4.44 -19.22
CA ASP A 146 -40.27 3.68 -18.95
C ASP A 146 -41.20 4.61 -18.15
N SER A 147 -42.34 4.94 -18.73
CA SER A 147 -43.31 5.91 -18.23
C SER A 147 -44.11 5.46 -17.00
N SER A 148 -43.73 4.36 -16.32
CA SER A 148 -44.55 3.75 -15.28
C SER A 148 -44.15 4.04 -13.82
N GLN A 149 -43.05 4.75 -13.54
CA GLN A 149 -42.64 5.04 -12.14
C GLN A 149 -42.58 6.54 -11.82
N ASN A 150 -43.73 7.07 -11.41
CA ASN A 150 -43.85 8.33 -10.69
C ASN A 150 -43.39 8.12 -9.23
N LEU A 151 -42.25 8.67 -8.81
CA LEU A 151 -42.02 9.22 -7.46
C LEU A 151 -40.58 9.77 -7.32
N VAL A 152 -40.46 11.10 -7.24
CA VAL A 152 -39.44 11.85 -6.47
C VAL A 152 -37.98 11.38 -6.63
N VAL A 153 -37.39 11.57 -7.81
CA VAL A 153 -35.92 11.61 -7.97
C VAL A 153 -35.52 12.78 -8.88
N ARG A 154 -35.89 14.00 -8.49
CA ARG A 154 -35.55 15.22 -9.25
C ARG A 154 -34.12 15.75 -9.01
N SER A 155 -33.31 15.07 -8.19
CA SER A 155 -31.86 15.35 -8.04
C SER A 155 -30.95 14.33 -8.74
N ALA A 156 -31.49 13.35 -9.48
CA ALA A 156 -30.70 12.40 -10.28
C ALA A 156 -30.56 12.78 -11.76
N LEU A 157 -30.93 14.01 -12.13
CA LEU A 157 -30.93 14.49 -13.51
C LEU A 157 -29.64 15.19 -13.96
N ASP A 158 -28.57 15.16 -13.15
CA ASP A 158 -27.21 15.29 -13.69
C ASP A 158 -26.76 13.91 -14.18
N GLY A 159 -26.99 13.68 -15.48
CA GLY A 159 -26.74 12.45 -16.23
C GLY A 159 -25.27 12.08 -16.40
N ALA A 160 -24.46 12.22 -15.35
CA ALA A 160 -23.09 11.74 -15.35
C ALA A 160 -23.08 10.24 -15.01
N TRP A 161 -22.73 9.43 -16.00
CA TRP A 161 -22.44 7.99 -15.94
C TRP A 161 -21.41 7.62 -14.88
N SER A 162 -20.59 8.61 -14.52
CA SER A 162 -19.56 8.56 -13.51
C SER A 162 -19.71 9.72 -12.52
N ARG A 163 -19.48 9.47 -11.23
CA ARG A 163 -19.45 10.48 -10.18
C ARG A 163 -18.17 10.35 -9.37
N SER A 164 -17.62 11.46 -8.89
CA SER A 164 -16.47 11.45 -8.00
C SER A 164 -16.71 12.38 -6.82
N TYR A 165 -16.26 11.97 -5.64
CA TYR A 165 -16.43 12.70 -4.39
C TYR A 165 -15.13 12.64 -3.60
N SER A 166 -14.68 13.76 -3.04
CA SER A 166 -13.55 13.78 -2.11
C SER A 166 -13.99 14.34 -0.76
N GLN A 167 -13.42 13.80 0.31
CA GLN A 167 -13.70 14.24 1.68
C GLN A 167 -12.52 13.94 2.59
N THR A 168 -12.29 14.82 3.56
CA THR A 168 -11.33 14.57 4.64
C THR A 168 -11.88 13.52 5.61
N THR A 169 -10.99 12.68 6.16
CA THR A 169 -11.39 11.64 7.13
C THR A 169 -11.83 12.22 8.48
N CYS A 170 -11.35 13.42 8.82
CA CYS A 170 -11.64 14.08 10.09
C CYS A 170 -12.99 14.81 10.12
N GLY A 171 -13.56 15.11 8.95
CA GLY A 171 -14.82 15.85 8.86
C GLY A 171 -16.04 15.04 9.26
N GLY A 172 -15.92 13.71 9.34
CA GLY A 172 -17.04 12.80 9.55
C GLY A 172 -18.01 12.86 8.35
N GLY A 173 -18.02 11.83 7.52
CA GLY A 173 -18.99 11.81 6.44
C GLY A 173 -18.97 10.59 5.57
N LEU A 174 -20.04 10.50 4.78
CA LEU A 174 -20.44 9.24 4.16
C LEU A 174 -19.54 8.86 2.98
N THR A 175 -18.73 9.78 2.45
CA THR A 175 -17.69 9.46 1.46
C THR A 175 -16.53 8.70 2.11
N SER A 176 -16.02 9.21 3.23
CA SER A 176 -14.96 8.55 4.00
C SER A 176 -15.44 7.21 4.57
N ASP A 177 -16.66 7.15 5.11
CA ASP A 177 -17.25 5.90 5.61
C ASP A 177 -17.43 4.86 4.51
N TYR A 178 -17.87 5.29 3.32
CA TYR A 178 -18.02 4.40 2.18
C TYR A 178 -16.67 3.86 1.70
N ALA A 179 -15.63 4.70 1.63
CA ALA A 179 -14.29 4.22 1.31
C ALA A 179 -13.75 3.25 2.36
N ALA A 180 -13.93 3.55 3.65
CA ALA A 180 -13.57 2.64 4.74
C ALA A 180 -14.29 1.29 4.60
N LEU A 181 -15.57 1.29 4.24
CA LEU A 181 -16.33 0.08 3.91
C LEU A 181 -15.71 -0.67 2.74
N LEU A 182 -15.35 -0.01 1.63
CA LEU A 182 -14.71 -0.68 0.49
C LEU A 182 -13.39 -1.35 0.88
N TYR A 183 -12.55 -0.67 1.66
CA TYR A 183 -11.27 -1.23 2.12
C TYR A 183 -11.45 -2.40 3.07
N LYS A 184 -12.40 -2.31 4.00
CA LYS A 184 -12.76 -3.41 4.88
C LYS A 184 -13.25 -4.62 4.08
N ALA A 185 -14.21 -4.41 3.18
CA ALA A 185 -14.74 -5.45 2.30
C ALA A 185 -13.66 -6.11 1.43
N ALA A 186 -12.69 -5.33 0.95
CA ALA A 186 -11.55 -5.85 0.19
C ALA A 186 -10.66 -6.75 1.04
N CYS A 187 -10.32 -6.34 2.27
CA CYS A 187 -9.58 -7.18 3.21
C CYS A 187 -10.33 -8.47 3.55
N GLU A 188 -11.65 -8.39 3.81
CA GLU A 188 -12.46 -9.56 4.14
C GLU A 188 -12.61 -10.55 2.98
N ALA A 189 -12.48 -10.06 1.74
CA ALA A 189 -12.51 -10.92 0.58
C ALA A 189 -11.17 -11.64 0.34
N LEU A 190 -10.04 -11.09 0.79
CA LEU A 190 -8.68 -11.59 0.52
C LEU A 190 -8.18 -12.50 1.66
N PRO A 191 -7.95 -13.80 1.41
CA PRO A 191 -7.49 -14.73 2.43
C PRO A 191 -6.16 -14.32 3.10
N GLU A 192 -5.25 -13.72 2.34
CA GLU A 192 -3.98 -13.21 2.85
C GLU A 192 -4.15 -12.04 3.82
N CYS A 193 -5.19 -11.22 3.68
CA CYS A 193 -5.47 -10.15 4.63
C CYS A 193 -5.96 -10.72 5.96
N GLU A 194 -6.74 -11.80 5.94
CA GLU A 194 -7.12 -12.53 7.17
C GLU A 194 -5.89 -13.13 7.85
N ALA A 195 -4.96 -13.69 7.09
CA ALA A 195 -3.72 -14.26 7.62
C ALA A 195 -2.80 -13.21 8.27
N ILE A 196 -2.84 -11.94 7.82
CA ILE A 196 -2.05 -10.83 8.40
C ILE A 196 -2.82 -10.13 9.54
N ARG A 197 -4.12 -10.40 9.72
CA ARG A 197 -4.94 -9.64 10.67
C ARG A 197 -4.73 -10.11 12.11
N ASP A 198 -3.99 -9.31 12.89
CA ASP A 198 -3.93 -9.43 14.35
C ASP A 198 -4.97 -8.51 15.01
N GLY A 199 -6.22 -8.98 15.14
CA GLY A 199 -7.32 -8.28 15.83
C GLY A 199 -8.31 -7.51 14.94
N GLU A 200 -9.25 -6.78 15.58
CA GLU A 200 -10.19 -5.89 14.88
C GLU A 200 -9.45 -4.62 14.43
N GLY A 201 -8.94 -4.63 13.20
CA GLY A 201 -8.24 -3.49 12.63
C GLY A 201 -9.17 -2.34 12.25
N ASP A 202 -8.77 -1.13 12.60
CA ASP A 202 -9.34 0.11 12.07
C ASP A 202 -9.19 0.16 10.53
N TRP A 203 -10.02 0.94 9.83
CA TRP A 203 -9.95 1.09 8.36
C TRP A 203 -8.55 1.55 7.90
N MET A 204 -7.81 2.28 8.75
CA MET A 204 -6.43 2.68 8.49
C MET A 204 -5.50 1.47 8.36
N TRP A 205 -5.70 0.45 9.19
CA TRP A 205 -4.95 -0.80 9.14
C TRP A 205 -5.26 -1.57 7.85
N ASN A 206 -6.54 -1.60 7.44
CA ASN A 206 -6.93 -2.24 6.18
C ASN A 206 -6.18 -1.69 4.95
N ARG A 207 -5.89 -0.37 4.91
CA ARG A 207 -5.08 0.23 3.84
C ARG A 207 -3.67 -0.35 3.77
N GLN A 208 -3.06 -0.58 4.94
CA GLN A 208 -1.71 -1.14 5.05
C GLN A 208 -1.71 -2.63 4.70
N LEU A 209 -2.71 -3.38 5.17
CA LEU A 209 -2.88 -4.79 4.83
C LEU A 209 -3.02 -5.01 3.33
N LEU A 210 -3.84 -4.20 2.65
CA LEU A 210 -4.02 -4.29 1.20
C LEU A 210 -2.75 -3.90 0.43
N ALA A 211 -2.00 -2.91 0.92
CA ALA A 211 -0.70 -2.55 0.36
C ALA A 211 0.30 -3.72 0.48
N ALA A 212 0.36 -4.37 1.65
CA ALA A 212 1.18 -5.56 1.86
C ALA A 212 0.76 -6.70 0.92
N SER A 213 -0.55 -6.96 0.80
CA SER A 213 -1.10 -8.00 -0.08
C SER A 213 -0.64 -7.82 -1.54
N LEU A 214 -0.57 -6.60 -2.07
CA LEU A 214 -0.07 -6.37 -3.43
C LEU A 214 1.39 -6.79 -3.64
N GLY A 215 2.21 -6.77 -2.59
CA GLY A 215 3.60 -7.21 -2.60
C GLY A 215 3.79 -8.73 -2.48
N LEU A 216 2.74 -9.49 -2.15
CA LEU A 216 2.83 -10.94 -1.94
C LEU A 216 2.84 -11.72 -3.26
N ARG A 217 3.61 -12.81 -3.31
CA ARG A 217 3.79 -13.68 -4.49
C ARG A 217 3.69 -15.17 -4.15
N GLY A 218 3.29 -15.98 -5.12
CA GLY A 218 3.15 -17.43 -4.97
C GLY A 218 1.98 -17.83 -4.07
N ASP A 219 2.19 -18.69 -3.09
CA ASP A 219 1.22 -18.96 -2.02
C ASP A 219 1.07 -17.72 -1.13
N ARG A 220 0.05 -16.90 -1.44
CA ARG A 220 -0.15 -15.58 -0.81
C ARG A 220 -0.50 -15.69 0.67
N VAL A 221 -1.13 -16.79 1.12
CA VAL A 221 -1.46 -17.00 2.54
C VAL A 221 -0.19 -17.33 3.32
N ALA A 222 0.65 -18.21 2.80
CA ALA A 222 1.95 -18.50 3.41
C ALA A 222 2.88 -17.27 3.39
N ALA A 223 2.91 -16.52 2.28
CA ALA A 223 3.66 -15.28 2.19
C ALA A 223 3.18 -14.21 3.20
N ALA A 224 1.87 -14.15 3.46
CA ALA A 224 1.26 -13.27 4.45
C ALA A 224 1.70 -13.60 5.88
N THR A 225 1.71 -14.88 6.26
CA THR A 225 2.16 -15.28 7.61
C THR A 225 3.66 -15.03 7.78
N LEU A 226 4.45 -15.17 6.72
CA LEU A 226 5.86 -14.78 6.71
C LEU A 226 6.02 -13.25 6.85
N PHE A 227 5.22 -12.47 6.12
CA PHE A 227 5.22 -11.00 6.22
C PHE A 227 5.03 -10.55 7.66
N LEU A 228 4.03 -11.09 8.36
CA LEU A 228 3.77 -10.76 9.76
C LEU A 228 4.97 -10.97 10.68
N GLN A 229 5.73 -12.04 10.47
CA GLN A 229 6.83 -12.38 11.36
C GLN A 229 8.12 -11.62 11.01
N ALA A 230 8.40 -11.44 9.72
CA ALA A 230 9.73 -11.12 9.23
C ALA A 230 9.84 -9.83 8.40
N ALA A 231 8.73 -9.19 8.03
CA ALA A 231 8.79 -8.00 7.17
C ALA A 231 9.40 -6.77 7.87
N GLU A 232 9.24 -6.67 9.20
CA GLU A 232 9.74 -5.54 9.98
C GLU A 232 11.02 -5.90 10.73
N PRO A 233 12.21 -5.54 10.23
CA PRO A 233 13.45 -5.71 10.97
C PRO A 233 13.42 -4.86 12.25
N PRO A 234 14.23 -5.23 13.26
CA PRO A 234 14.40 -4.38 14.41
C PRO A 234 14.90 -2.99 13.98
N HIS A 235 14.43 -1.96 14.66
CA HIS A 235 14.82 -0.58 14.40
C HIS A 235 15.06 0.16 15.72
N SER A 236 16.02 1.07 15.71
CA SER A 236 16.37 1.96 16.82
C SER A 236 16.73 3.33 16.25
N ASN A 237 16.38 4.39 16.97
CA ASN A 237 16.62 5.76 16.52
C ASN A 237 18.01 6.26 16.88
N ASP A 238 18.52 5.86 18.04
CA ASP A 238 19.72 6.46 18.63
C ASP A 238 20.87 5.46 18.82
N ASP A 239 20.56 4.20 19.13
CA ASP A 239 21.55 3.16 19.43
C ASP A 239 21.59 2.05 18.38
N PRO A 240 22.77 1.48 18.08
CA PRO A 240 22.88 0.25 17.29
C PRO A 240 22.03 -0.87 17.88
N ILE A 241 21.43 -1.69 17.01
CA ILE A 241 20.59 -2.79 17.47
C ILE A 241 21.43 -3.87 18.15
N GLU A 242 21.07 -4.18 19.40
CA GLU A 242 21.72 -5.24 20.16
C GLU A 242 21.58 -6.62 19.49
N PRO A 243 22.62 -7.47 19.56
CA PRO A 243 22.60 -8.78 18.91
C PRO A 243 21.40 -9.65 19.31
N SER A 244 20.97 -9.62 20.57
CA SER A 244 19.81 -10.40 21.04
C SER A 244 18.48 -9.99 20.38
N ARG A 245 18.39 -8.74 19.91
CA ARG A 245 17.21 -8.24 19.17
C ARG A 245 17.24 -8.71 17.72
N TRP A 246 18.41 -8.73 17.09
CA TRP A 246 18.62 -9.39 15.80
C TRP A 246 18.26 -10.87 15.86
N ASP A 247 18.75 -11.58 16.87
CA ASP A 247 18.55 -13.02 17.02
C ASP A 247 17.06 -13.41 17.15
N ARG A 248 16.31 -12.66 17.99
CA ARG A 248 14.86 -12.86 18.16
C ARG A 248 14.08 -12.61 16.87
N TRP A 249 14.40 -11.56 16.13
CA TRP A 249 13.71 -11.25 14.87
C TRP A 249 14.00 -12.29 13.78
N LEU A 250 15.28 -12.66 13.62
CA LEU A 250 15.68 -13.62 12.59
C LEU A 250 15.11 -15.02 12.81
N ASN A 251 14.78 -15.35 14.06
CA ASN A 251 14.23 -16.65 14.46
C ASN A 251 14.97 -17.81 13.76
N LEU A 252 16.28 -17.88 13.96
CA LEU A 252 17.16 -18.73 13.14
C LEU A 252 16.79 -20.22 13.22
N GLY A 253 16.86 -20.90 12.07
CA GLY A 253 16.76 -22.37 11.97
C GLY A 253 17.95 -23.10 12.59
N TYR A 254 17.95 -24.43 12.54
CA TYR A 254 19.03 -25.27 13.10
C TYR A 254 20.38 -25.00 12.40
N GLU A 255 20.35 -24.94 11.07
CA GLU A 255 21.47 -24.50 10.25
C GLU A 255 21.00 -23.29 9.44
N THR A 256 21.60 -22.13 9.71
CA THR A 256 21.31 -20.90 8.97
C THR A 256 22.61 -20.32 8.43
N ARG A 257 22.55 -19.85 7.18
CA ARG A 257 23.68 -19.20 6.51
C ARG A 257 23.33 -17.76 6.13
N LEU A 258 24.16 -16.82 6.57
CA LEU A 258 24.25 -15.49 6.01
C LEU A 258 25.44 -15.44 5.04
N ASP A 259 25.25 -14.90 3.85
CA ASP A 259 26.30 -14.58 2.89
C ASP A 259 26.28 -13.06 2.66
N TRP A 260 27.26 -12.35 3.21
CA TRP A 260 27.34 -10.90 3.15
C TRP A 260 28.47 -10.47 2.22
N ASP A 261 28.11 -10.07 1.00
CA ASP A 261 29.06 -9.67 -0.04
C ASP A 261 30.17 -10.72 -0.26
N GLY A 262 29.77 -12.00 -0.36
CA GLY A 262 30.68 -13.14 -0.51
C GLY A 262 31.34 -13.60 0.78
N THR A 263 31.06 -12.98 1.92
CA THR A 263 31.55 -13.40 3.25
C THR A 263 30.51 -14.26 3.96
N PRO A 264 30.71 -15.59 4.07
CA PRO A 264 29.76 -16.46 4.74
C PRO A 264 29.90 -16.40 6.26
N VAL A 265 28.76 -16.31 6.95
CA VAL A 265 28.59 -16.45 8.40
C VAL A 265 27.55 -17.53 8.64
N VAL A 266 27.93 -18.59 9.37
CA VAL A 266 27.08 -19.77 9.52
C VAL A 266 26.78 -20.00 11.00
N LYS A 267 25.51 -20.23 11.31
CA LYS A 267 25.05 -20.77 12.59
C LYS A 267 24.78 -22.26 12.41
N LYS A 268 25.45 -23.10 13.21
CA LYS A 268 25.26 -24.56 13.22
C LYS A 268 24.74 -25.00 14.58
N GLY A 269 23.71 -25.84 14.57
CA GLY A 269 23.15 -26.42 15.78
C GLY A 269 22.26 -25.47 16.56
N ASP A 270 21.83 -25.93 17.73
CA ASP A 270 21.14 -25.08 18.69
C ASP A 270 22.16 -24.22 19.44
N VAL A 271 21.88 -22.94 19.55
CA VAL A 271 22.62 -22.03 20.42
C VAL A 271 21.95 -22.12 21.79
N ALA A 272 22.73 -22.17 22.87
CA ALA A 272 22.15 -22.15 24.21
C ALA A 272 21.27 -20.90 24.36
N ALA A 273 20.16 -20.99 25.11
CA ALA A 273 19.17 -19.90 25.20
C ALA A 273 19.75 -18.54 25.70
N ALA A 274 20.95 -18.53 26.28
CA ALA A 274 21.64 -17.34 26.76
C ALA A 274 22.76 -16.84 25.82
N GLU A 275 23.05 -17.55 24.73
CA GLU A 275 24.13 -17.24 23.81
C GLU A 275 23.58 -16.60 22.52
N VAL A 276 24.30 -15.61 21.99
CA VAL A 276 23.92 -14.88 20.78
C VAL A 276 24.46 -15.64 19.56
N SER A 277 23.64 -15.79 18.51
CA SER A 277 24.12 -16.44 17.29
C SER A 277 25.24 -15.66 16.59
N PRO A 278 26.15 -16.35 15.88
CA PRO A 278 27.19 -15.69 15.07
C PRO A 278 26.63 -14.71 14.03
N ILE A 279 25.45 -15.01 13.46
CA ILE A 279 24.77 -14.14 12.49
C ILE A 279 24.30 -12.85 13.16
N ALA A 280 23.63 -12.95 14.31
CA ALA A 280 23.15 -11.79 15.03
C ALA A 280 24.30 -10.89 15.54
N ALA A 281 25.38 -11.51 16.03
CA ALA A 281 26.60 -10.79 16.41
C ALA A 281 27.23 -10.06 15.22
N PHE A 282 27.29 -10.71 14.06
CA PHE A 282 27.81 -10.11 12.82
C PHE A 282 26.98 -8.90 12.37
N LEU A 283 25.65 -8.99 12.38
CA LEU A 283 24.78 -7.88 11.97
C LEU A 283 24.89 -6.68 12.90
N ALA A 284 24.90 -6.90 14.21
CA ALA A 284 25.12 -5.84 15.19
C ALA A 284 26.47 -5.13 14.96
N GLU A 285 27.53 -5.88 14.64
CA GLU A 285 28.83 -5.30 14.32
C GLU A 285 28.83 -4.53 12.99
N ARG A 286 28.11 -5.02 11.97
CA ARG A 286 27.92 -4.29 10.71
C ARG A 286 27.20 -2.98 10.92
N GLU A 287 26.17 -2.95 11.77
CA GLU A 287 25.46 -1.72 12.09
C GLU A 287 26.33 -0.72 12.88
N ARG A 288 27.19 -1.19 13.78
CA ARG A 288 28.16 -0.31 14.46
C ARG A 288 29.20 0.27 13.50
N THR A 289 29.68 -0.53 12.55
CA THR A 289 30.77 -0.14 11.64
C THR A 289 30.32 0.67 10.43
N LEU A 290 29.16 0.35 9.86
CA LEU A 290 28.58 1.03 8.69
C LEU A 290 27.61 2.15 9.08
N GLY A 291 27.22 2.22 10.36
CA GLY A 291 26.10 3.01 10.83
C GLY A 291 24.77 2.27 10.61
N ARG A 292 23.67 2.98 10.85
CA ARG A 292 22.31 2.41 10.80
C ARG A 292 22.04 1.72 9.46
N LEU A 293 21.81 0.41 9.54
CA LEU A 293 21.29 -0.39 8.43
C LEU A 293 19.78 -0.17 8.33
N SER A 294 19.29 0.01 7.10
CA SER A 294 17.86 0.07 6.79
C SER A 294 17.54 -1.00 5.77
N PHE A 295 16.56 -1.85 6.06
CA PHE A 295 16.11 -2.89 5.14
C PHE A 295 14.72 -2.53 4.65
N GLU A 296 14.56 -2.52 3.33
CA GLU A 296 13.30 -2.29 2.65
C GLU A 296 13.01 -3.50 1.78
N TRP A 297 11.97 -4.25 2.10
CA TRP A 297 11.52 -5.35 1.26
C TRP A 297 10.82 -4.80 0.02
N THR A 298 11.06 -5.42 -1.12
CA THR A 298 10.38 -5.13 -2.38
C THR A 298 9.35 -6.20 -2.72
N THR A 299 9.59 -7.44 -2.28
CA THR A 299 8.71 -8.57 -2.57
C THR A 299 8.83 -9.62 -1.46
N ILE A 300 7.69 -10.17 -1.06
CA ILE A 300 7.62 -11.34 -0.19
C ILE A 300 6.84 -12.42 -0.93
N GLY A 301 7.31 -13.66 -0.87
CA GLY A 301 6.59 -14.75 -1.51
C GLY A 301 6.76 -16.07 -0.80
N ALA A 302 5.94 -17.03 -1.21
CA ALA A 302 6.04 -18.41 -0.78
C ALA A 302 5.78 -19.38 -1.94
N THR A 303 6.50 -20.49 -1.98
CA THR A 303 6.40 -21.49 -3.05
C THR A 303 5.25 -22.43 -2.71
N ASP A 304 5.16 -22.72 -1.42
CA ASP A 304 4.24 -23.63 -0.77
C ASP A 304 4.09 -23.17 0.70
N PRO A 305 3.20 -23.80 1.48
CA PRO A 305 2.99 -23.46 2.89
C PRO A 305 4.23 -23.55 3.79
N ASP A 306 5.29 -24.24 3.36
CA ASP A 306 6.47 -24.53 4.16
C ASP A 306 7.73 -23.76 3.71
N SER A 307 7.67 -23.03 2.60
CA SER A 307 8.82 -22.35 1.99
C SER A 307 8.48 -20.94 1.53
N GLY A 308 9.18 -19.96 2.10
CA GLY A 308 9.01 -18.54 1.81
C GLY A 308 10.33 -17.82 1.51
N TRP A 309 10.23 -16.63 0.93
CA TRP A 309 11.36 -15.74 0.68
C TRP A 309 10.96 -14.27 0.85
N ILE A 310 11.97 -13.46 1.16
CA ILE A 310 11.88 -12.00 1.17
C ILE A 310 13.01 -11.46 0.31
N GLU A 311 12.69 -10.57 -0.61
CA GLU A 311 13.66 -9.82 -1.40
C GLU A 311 13.54 -8.34 -1.10
N GLY A 312 14.66 -7.63 -1.16
CA GLY A 312 14.68 -6.21 -0.89
C GLY A 312 16.04 -5.58 -1.06
N THR A 313 16.17 -4.39 -0.48
CA THR A 313 17.39 -3.61 -0.47
C THR A 313 17.80 -3.33 0.96
N VAL A 314 19.08 -3.55 1.28
CA VAL A 314 19.70 -3.04 2.50
C VAL A 314 20.46 -1.77 2.14
N SER A 315 20.35 -0.76 2.99
CA SER A 315 21.02 0.52 2.78
C SER A 315 21.62 1.08 4.06
N TYR A 316 22.65 1.89 3.90
CA TYR A 316 23.21 2.73 4.96
C TYR A 316 23.69 4.05 4.38
N SER A 317 23.91 5.03 5.24
CA SER A 317 24.47 6.33 4.84
C SER A 317 25.95 6.40 5.20
N GLN A 318 26.78 6.72 4.23
CA GLN A 318 28.22 6.89 4.43
C GLN A 318 28.68 8.27 3.99
N ARG A 319 29.61 8.87 4.72
CA ARG A 319 30.27 10.10 4.29
C ARG A 319 31.47 9.76 3.40
N GLN A 320 31.42 10.16 2.14
CA GLN A 320 32.52 10.03 1.17
C GLN A 320 32.91 11.42 0.68
N ASN A 321 34.18 11.80 0.84
CA ASN A 321 34.69 13.14 0.49
C ASN A 321 33.86 14.30 1.08
N GLY A 322 33.39 14.14 2.31
CA GLY A 322 32.58 15.14 3.00
C GLY A 322 31.09 15.14 2.64
N VAL A 323 30.66 14.40 1.60
CA VAL A 323 29.28 14.31 1.12
C VAL A 323 28.63 13.02 1.62
N TRP A 324 27.38 13.10 2.08
CA TRP A 324 26.59 11.93 2.43
C TRP A 324 26.13 11.21 1.17
N ARG A 325 26.40 9.90 1.10
CA ARG A 325 25.93 9.02 0.03
C ARG A 325 25.16 7.86 0.63
N SER A 326 24.07 7.48 -0.04
CA SER A 326 23.36 6.25 0.27
C SER A 326 24.06 5.09 -0.42
N MET A 327 24.50 4.12 0.36
CA MET A 327 25.03 2.86 -0.12
C MET A 327 23.90 1.83 -0.07
N GLN A 328 23.70 1.07 -1.15
CA GLN A 328 22.62 0.08 -1.25
C GLN A 328 23.14 -1.24 -1.79
N ALA A 329 22.59 -2.34 -1.29
CA ALA A 329 22.82 -3.68 -1.82
C ALA A 329 21.49 -4.46 -1.87
N PRO A 330 21.25 -5.26 -2.91
CA PRO A 330 20.11 -6.16 -2.92
C PRO A 330 20.30 -7.27 -1.89
N TYR A 331 19.22 -7.77 -1.32
CA TYR A 331 19.24 -8.96 -0.48
C TYR A 331 18.13 -9.93 -0.82
N ARG A 332 18.35 -11.19 -0.47
CA ARG A 332 17.34 -12.27 -0.52
C ARG A 332 17.44 -13.13 0.72
N GLN A 333 16.32 -13.35 1.39
CA GLN A 333 16.15 -14.27 2.50
C GLN A 333 15.30 -15.46 2.06
N VAL A 334 15.58 -16.64 2.60
CA VAL A 334 14.80 -17.87 2.43
C VAL A 334 14.41 -18.38 3.81
N TRP A 335 13.14 -18.69 3.96
CA TRP A 335 12.49 -19.04 5.22
C TRP A 335 11.80 -20.40 5.10
N ARG A 336 11.80 -21.16 6.19
CA ARG A 336 11.10 -22.44 6.31
C ARG A 336 10.07 -22.39 7.43
N SER A 337 8.85 -22.82 7.14
CA SER A 337 7.83 -22.99 8.18
C SER A 337 8.15 -24.22 9.02
N GLN A 338 7.87 -24.15 10.31
CA GLN A 338 7.86 -25.31 11.22
C GLN A 338 6.43 -25.67 11.66
N GLY A 339 5.42 -25.22 10.90
CA GLY A 339 4.02 -25.29 11.28
C GLY A 339 3.60 -24.11 12.17
N SER A 340 2.29 -23.95 12.34
CA SER A 340 1.68 -22.94 13.23
C SER A 340 2.15 -21.50 12.99
N ASN A 341 2.40 -21.10 11.74
CA ASN A 341 2.87 -19.76 11.35
C ASN A 341 4.24 -19.38 11.95
N ILE A 342 5.05 -20.36 12.34
CA ILE A 342 6.41 -20.12 12.84
C ILE A 342 7.39 -20.32 11.68
N TRP A 343 7.99 -19.21 11.25
CA TRP A 343 9.00 -19.18 10.20
C TRP A 343 10.40 -19.14 10.79
N LYS A 344 11.28 -19.99 10.28
CA LYS A 344 12.70 -20.01 10.63
C LYS A 344 13.54 -19.56 9.44
N LEU A 345 14.49 -18.64 9.66
CA LEU A 345 15.40 -18.25 8.60
C LEU A 345 16.34 -19.41 8.26
N GLU A 346 16.35 -19.82 6.99
CA GLU A 346 17.24 -20.86 6.45
C GLU A 346 18.49 -20.23 5.82
N SER A 347 18.32 -19.19 5.01
CA SER A 347 19.45 -18.49 4.42
C SER A 347 19.17 -17.02 4.15
N TRP A 348 20.23 -16.21 4.13
CA TRP A 348 20.18 -14.80 3.77
C TRP A 348 21.41 -14.46 2.93
N THR A 349 21.21 -13.89 1.76
CA THR A 349 22.26 -13.35 0.90
C THR A 349 22.11 -11.84 0.80
N VAL A 350 23.21 -11.11 0.96
CA VAL A 350 23.34 -9.67 0.74
C VAL A 350 24.42 -9.46 -0.32
N GLY A 351 24.10 -8.75 -1.39
CA GLY A 351 25.02 -8.44 -2.48
C GLY A 351 26.05 -7.37 -2.12
N ALA A 352 26.84 -6.97 -3.12
CA ALA A 352 27.80 -5.87 -2.98
C ALA A 352 27.08 -4.52 -2.84
N PHE A 353 27.61 -3.66 -1.98
CA PHE A 353 27.10 -2.30 -1.81
C PHE A 353 27.59 -1.36 -2.91
N ALA A 354 26.67 -0.63 -3.52
CA ALA A 354 26.94 0.42 -4.51
C ALA A 354 26.37 1.76 -4.03
N ALA A 355 27.03 2.85 -4.41
CA ALA A 355 26.49 4.18 -4.18
C ALA A 355 25.32 4.43 -5.13
N VAL A 356 24.22 4.95 -4.61
CA VAL A 356 23.05 5.34 -5.41
C VAL A 356 22.96 6.87 -5.38
N GLU A 357 22.99 7.48 -6.56
CA GLU A 357 22.71 8.91 -6.70
C GLU A 357 21.20 9.11 -6.53
N ARG A 358 20.83 9.97 -5.57
CA ARG A 358 19.44 10.43 -5.42
C ARG A 358 19.18 11.62 -6.32
#